data_AF-A0AAV1SQM0-F1
#
_entry.id   AF-A0AAV1SQM0-F1
#
_cell.length_a   1.000
_cell.length_b   1.000
_cell.length_c   1.000
_cell.angle_alpha   90.00
_cell.angle_beta   90.00
_cell.angle_gamma   90.00
#
_symmetry.space_group_name_H-M   'P 1'
#
loop_
_entity.id
_entity.type
_entity.pdbx_description
1 polymer ?
#
loop_
_entity_poly.entity_id
_entity_poly.type
_entity_poly.pdbx_seq_one_letter_code
_entity_poly.pdbx_strand_id
1 'polypeptide(L)'
;MLAFWRGLNDSYVREKLLHSWENRPRLLIQKGRKPSLEEQDRSFHEAFKTSKFCICPAGPDIDRYIALAIQYGCVPVILSDYYDLPFTDILDWRTFSLIVKESSVYYIKGLLEVVGEPEYQALQTNVVRVQIFLSHKPSTSIVSEILSGKDL
;
A
#
# COMPACT_ATOMS: atom_id res chain seq x y z
N MET A 1 -1.29 13.72 -2.32
CA MET A 1 -2.63 13.04 -2.36
C MET A 1 -2.81 12.25 -1.07
N LEU A 2 -4.03 12.07 -0.53
CA LEU A 2 -4.21 11.27 0.70
C LEU A 2 -4.05 9.78 0.38
N ALA A 3 -4.82 9.27 -0.58
CA ALA A 3 -4.67 7.87 -0.99
C ALA A 3 -4.88 7.67 -2.49
N PHE A 4 -4.37 6.55 -3.00
CA PHE A 4 -4.47 6.16 -4.40
C PHE A 4 -4.90 4.70 -4.58
N TRP A 5 -5.71 4.46 -5.61
CA TRP A 5 -5.87 3.17 -6.28
C TRP A 5 -6.43 3.36 -7.70
N ARG A 6 -5.96 2.56 -8.66
CA ARG A 6 -6.52 2.48 -10.02
C ARG A 6 -6.66 1.02 -10.43
N GLY A 7 -7.84 0.60 -10.88
CA GLY A 7 -8.09 -0.78 -11.28
C GLY A 7 -9.47 -1.03 -11.89
N LEU A 8 -9.78 -2.30 -12.13
CA LEU A 8 -11.09 -2.76 -12.61
C LEU A 8 -12.03 -3.05 -11.42
N ASN A 9 -13.34 -3.11 -11.70
CA ASN A 9 -14.37 -3.52 -10.74
C ASN A 9 -14.58 -5.04 -10.73
N ASP A 10 -13.49 -5.79 -10.58
CA ASP A 10 -13.44 -7.25 -10.71
C ASP A 10 -13.52 -8.00 -9.35
N SER A 11 -13.85 -7.28 -8.27
CA SER A 11 -14.19 -7.85 -6.96
C SER A 11 -15.24 -7.00 -6.26
N TYR A 12 -15.91 -7.59 -5.26
CA TYR A 12 -16.94 -6.90 -4.46
C TYR A 12 -16.41 -5.60 -3.85
N VAL A 13 -15.27 -5.65 -3.17
CA VAL A 13 -14.69 -4.46 -2.54
C VAL A 13 -14.24 -3.40 -3.55
N ARG A 14 -13.75 -3.80 -4.74
CA ARG A 14 -13.33 -2.87 -5.80
C ARG A 14 -14.50 -2.14 -6.42
N GLU A 15 -15.63 -2.84 -6.62
CA GLU A 15 -16.89 -2.21 -7.03
C GLU A 15 -17.32 -1.14 -6.01
N LYS A 16 -17.32 -1.47 -4.71
CA LYS A 16 -17.71 -0.52 -3.66
C LYS A 16 -16.73 0.64 -3.50
N LEU A 17 -15.44 0.38 -3.65
CA LEU A 17 -14.39 1.40 -3.60
C LEU A 17 -14.58 2.43 -4.73
N LEU A 18 -14.77 1.97 -5.96
CA LEU A 18 -15.07 2.83 -7.12
C LEU A 18 -16.36 3.61 -6.91
N HIS A 19 -17.45 2.90 -6.59
CA HIS A 19 -18.76 3.51 -6.41
C HIS A 19 -18.75 4.63 -5.34
N SER A 20 -18.01 4.42 -4.24
CA SER A 20 -18.00 5.36 -3.12
C SER A 20 -17.04 6.54 -3.34
N TRP A 21 -15.89 6.29 -3.97
CA TRP A 21 -14.74 7.22 -3.90
C TRP A 21 -14.16 7.67 -5.23
N GLU A 22 -14.65 7.18 -6.37
CA GLU A 22 -14.18 7.65 -7.66
C GLU A 22 -14.38 9.18 -7.80
N ASN A 23 -13.32 9.86 -8.28
CA ASN A 23 -13.29 11.32 -8.46
C ASN A 23 -13.57 12.15 -7.20
N ARG A 24 -13.37 11.61 -5.99
CA ARG A 24 -13.53 12.36 -4.74
C ARG A 24 -12.26 13.13 -4.36
N PRO A 25 -12.36 14.33 -3.77
CA PRO A 25 -11.19 15.10 -3.37
C PRO A 25 -10.29 14.33 -2.40
N ARG A 26 -8.97 14.46 -2.60
CA ARG A 26 -7.89 13.82 -1.83
C ARG A 26 -7.77 12.30 -1.98
N LEU A 27 -8.73 11.61 -2.60
CA LEU A 27 -8.65 10.19 -2.92
C LEU A 27 -8.59 10.00 -4.43
N LEU A 28 -7.42 9.63 -4.93
CA LEU A 28 -7.22 9.32 -6.35
C LEU A 28 -7.66 7.89 -6.61
N ILE A 29 -8.97 7.68 -6.66
CA ILE A 29 -9.61 6.40 -6.99
C ILE A 29 -10.14 6.49 -8.42
N GLN A 30 -9.67 5.60 -9.29
CA GLN A 30 -9.99 5.66 -10.72
C GLN A 30 -10.27 4.28 -11.29
N LYS A 31 -11.34 4.16 -12.08
CA LYS A 31 -11.51 2.98 -12.94
C LYS A 31 -10.50 3.04 -14.09
N GLY A 32 -9.78 1.94 -14.31
CA GLY A 32 -8.84 1.85 -15.41
C GLY A 32 -8.02 0.58 -15.36
N ARG A 33 -7.59 0.09 -16.52
CA ARG A 33 -6.67 -1.04 -16.58
C ARG A 33 -5.34 -0.63 -15.93
N LYS A 34 -4.75 -1.51 -15.12
CA LYS A 34 -3.35 -1.37 -14.71
C LYS A 34 -2.45 -1.52 -15.95
N PRO A 35 -1.40 -0.69 -16.13
CA PRO A 35 -0.44 -0.90 -17.20
C PRO A 35 0.16 -2.30 -17.12
N SER A 36 0.53 -2.90 -18.25
CA SER A 36 1.41 -4.08 -18.24
C SER A 36 2.76 -3.73 -17.59
N LEU A 37 3.59 -4.73 -17.28
CA LEU A 37 4.93 -4.44 -16.74
C LEU A 37 5.85 -3.75 -17.75
N GLU A 38 5.55 -3.88 -19.04
CA GLU A 38 6.30 -3.28 -20.15
C GLU A 38 5.82 -1.85 -20.47
N GLU A 39 4.60 -1.50 -20.05
CA GLU A 39 4.00 -0.20 -20.30
C GLU A 39 4.47 0.87 -19.31
N GLN A 40 5.07 1.94 -19.85
CA GLN A 40 5.48 3.10 -19.06
C GLN A 40 4.31 4.09 -18.86
N ASP A 41 3.34 3.73 -18.03
CA ASP A 41 2.30 4.66 -17.59
C ASP A 41 2.84 5.57 -16.47
N ARG A 42 3.48 6.67 -16.89
CA ARG A 42 4.03 7.68 -15.96
C ARG A 42 3.01 8.18 -14.95
N SER A 43 1.74 8.32 -15.33
CA SER A 43 0.70 8.81 -14.42
C SER A 43 0.39 7.82 -13.31
N PHE A 44 0.38 6.53 -13.63
CA PHE A 44 0.14 5.46 -12.68
C PHE A 44 1.28 5.36 -11.67
N HIS A 45 2.53 5.37 -12.13
CA HIS A 45 3.69 5.31 -11.25
C HIS A 45 3.84 6.56 -10.38
N GLU A 46 3.56 7.75 -10.92
CA GLU A 46 3.60 9.00 -10.15
C GLU A 46 2.51 9.05 -9.07
N ALA A 47 1.36 8.43 -9.32
CA ALA A 47 0.28 8.35 -8.33
C ALA A 47 0.68 7.56 -7.07
N PHE A 48 1.47 6.49 -7.20
CA PHE A 48 2.06 5.81 -6.05
C PHE A 48 3.01 6.73 -5.27
N LYS A 49 3.94 7.40 -5.97
CA LYS A 49 4.95 8.26 -5.35
C LYS A 49 4.38 9.45 -4.59
N THR A 50 3.26 10.00 -5.08
CA THR A 50 2.69 11.26 -4.58
C THR A 50 1.52 11.08 -3.61
N SER A 51 1.18 9.85 -3.28
CA SER A 51 0.14 9.49 -2.33
C SER A 51 0.73 9.06 -1.00
N LYS A 52 0.11 9.48 0.12
CA LYS A 52 0.51 9.01 1.46
C LYS A 52 0.24 7.51 1.60
N PHE A 53 -0.95 7.11 1.19
CA PHE A 53 -1.45 5.74 1.32
C PHE A 53 -1.78 5.13 -0.06
N CYS A 54 -1.50 3.85 -0.24
CA CYS A 54 -1.85 3.12 -1.45
C CYS A 54 -2.80 1.98 -1.08
N ILE A 55 -4.04 2.09 -1.53
CA ILE A 55 -5.08 1.12 -1.19
C ILE A 55 -4.85 -0.14 -2.04
N CYS A 56 -4.77 -1.28 -1.38
CA CYS A 56 -4.57 -2.59 -1.96
C CYS A 56 -5.84 -3.43 -1.71
N PRO A 57 -6.91 -3.22 -2.49
CA PRO A 57 -8.16 -3.92 -2.28
C PRO A 57 -8.09 -5.36 -2.79
N ALA A 58 -8.70 -6.28 -2.04
CA ALA A 58 -8.81 -7.69 -2.38
C ALA A 58 -9.29 -7.89 -3.82
N GLY A 59 -8.71 -8.89 -4.50
CA GLY A 59 -8.99 -9.24 -5.88
C GLY A 59 -7.72 -9.53 -6.68
N PRO A 60 -7.85 -9.74 -8.00
CA PRO A 60 -6.73 -10.06 -8.87
C PRO A 60 -5.55 -9.08 -8.74
N ASP A 61 -4.33 -9.61 -8.70
CA ASP A 61 -3.09 -8.84 -8.63
C ASP A 61 -2.90 -7.98 -7.36
N ILE A 62 -3.58 -8.27 -6.24
CA ILE A 62 -3.35 -7.56 -4.97
C ILE A 62 -1.85 -7.52 -4.60
N ASP A 63 -1.12 -8.62 -4.81
CA ASP A 63 0.33 -8.71 -4.57
C ASP A 63 1.10 -7.64 -5.34
N ARG A 64 0.70 -7.35 -6.58
CA ARG A 64 1.34 -6.34 -7.43
C ARG A 64 1.11 -4.94 -6.87
N TYR A 65 -0.09 -4.64 -6.37
CA TYR A 65 -0.36 -3.34 -5.74
C TYR A 65 0.43 -3.16 -4.46
N ILE A 66 0.54 -4.21 -3.63
CA ILE A 66 1.35 -4.19 -2.42
C ILE A 66 2.82 -3.98 -2.76
N ALA A 67 3.35 -4.74 -3.71
CA ALA A 67 4.74 -4.61 -4.16
C ALA A 67 5.05 -3.21 -4.71
N LEU A 68 4.16 -2.63 -5.52
CA LEU A 68 4.32 -1.28 -6.04
C LEU A 68 4.23 -0.21 -4.94
N ALA A 69 3.30 -0.37 -3.98
CA ALA A 69 3.20 0.54 -2.84
C ALA A 69 4.53 0.58 -2.06
N ILE A 70 5.08 -0.60 -1.72
CA ILE A 70 6.38 -0.73 -1.06
C ILE A 70 7.49 -0.13 -1.93
N GLN A 71 7.57 -0.51 -3.21
CA GLN A 71 8.60 -0.04 -4.15
C GLN A 71 8.67 1.50 -4.23
N TYR A 72 7.53 2.18 -4.12
CA TYR A 72 7.45 3.64 -4.19
C TYR A 72 7.39 4.34 -2.82
N GLY A 73 7.57 3.61 -1.72
CA GLY A 73 7.53 4.18 -0.36
C GLY A 73 6.14 4.66 0.07
N CYS A 74 5.09 4.22 -0.62
CA CYS A 74 3.70 4.55 -0.32
C CYS A 74 3.17 3.55 0.71
N VAL A 75 2.53 4.02 1.79
CA VAL A 75 2.06 3.13 2.87
C VAL A 75 0.94 2.21 2.36
N PRO A 76 1.16 0.88 2.27
CA PRO A 76 0.13 -0.03 1.80
C PRO A 76 -1.03 -0.09 2.79
N VAL A 77 -2.24 -0.01 2.26
CA VAL A 77 -3.50 -0.17 2.98
C VAL A 77 -4.16 -1.43 2.44
N ILE A 78 -3.93 -2.55 3.12
CA ILE A 78 -4.42 -3.87 2.75
C ILE A 78 -5.91 -3.91 3.10
N LEU A 79 -6.76 -3.75 2.09
CA LEU A 79 -8.22 -3.73 2.23
C LEU A 79 -8.77 -5.10 1.82
N SER A 80 -8.73 -6.04 2.75
CA SER A 80 -9.11 -7.44 2.53
C SER A 80 -9.61 -8.07 3.84
N ASP A 81 -10.62 -8.92 3.76
CA ASP A 81 -11.05 -9.74 4.90
C ASP A 81 -10.19 -11.00 5.04
N TYR A 82 -9.66 -11.50 3.93
CA TYR A 82 -8.89 -12.74 3.86
C TYR A 82 -7.72 -12.55 2.88
N TYR A 83 -6.54 -12.23 3.41
CA TYR A 83 -5.31 -12.18 2.62
C TYR A 83 -4.12 -12.58 3.50
N ASP A 84 -3.47 -13.67 3.11
CA ASP A 84 -2.29 -14.17 3.79
C ASP A 84 -1.08 -13.35 3.40
N LEU A 85 -0.58 -12.56 4.34
CA LEU A 85 0.56 -11.68 4.11
C LEU A 85 1.85 -12.51 3.99
N PRO A 86 2.69 -12.27 2.98
CA PRO A 86 3.92 -13.02 2.82
C PRO A 86 4.98 -12.60 3.85
N PHE A 87 5.89 -13.52 4.17
CA PHE A 87 7.05 -13.28 5.05
C PHE A 87 6.70 -12.78 6.46
N THR A 88 5.55 -13.16 7.02
CA THR A 88 5.10 -12.72 8.36
C THR A 88 5.99 -13.22 9.50
N ASP A 89 6.85 -14.20 9.24
CA ASP A 89 7.91 -14.68 10.13
C ASP A 89 9.12 -13.72 10.19
N ILE A 90 9.27 -12.86 9.19
CA ILE A 90 10.40 -11.91 9.06
C ILE A 90 9.93 -10.45 9.19
N LEU A 91 8.75 -10.13 8.65
CA LEU A 91 8.22 -8.77 8.54
C LEU A 91 6.98 -8.61 9.42
N ASP A 92 7.03 -7.67 10.37
CA ASP A 92 5.82 -7.21 11.05
C ASP A 92 5.11 -6.16 10.19
N TRP A 93 4.13 -6.63 9.43
CA TRP A 93 3.28 -5.81 8.56
C TRP A 93 2.61 -4.63 9.27
N ARG A 94 2.32 -4.73 10.57
CA ARG A 94 1.65 -3.65 11.31
C ARG A 94 2.55 -2.42 11.49
N THR A 95 3.85 -2.57 11.33
CA THR A 95 4.82 -1.47 11.50
C THR A 95 4.95 -0.59 10.26
N PHE A 96 4.47 -1.05 9.10
CA PHE A 96 4.62 -0.35 7.82
C PHE A 96 3.36 -0.37 6.94
N SER A 97 2.26 -0.98 7.39
CA SER A 97 1.01 -1.07 6.63
C SER A 97 -0.20 -0.86 7.52
N LEU A 98 -1.34 -0.56 6.88
CA LEU A 98 -2.64 -0.58 7.53
C LEU A 98 -3.42 -1.80 7.02
N ILE A 99 -3.79 -2.69 7.93
CA ILE A 99 -4.60 -3.88 7.60
C ILE A 99 -6.04 -3.59 7.97
N VAL A 100 -6.93 -3.60 6.98
CA VAL A 100 -8.29 -3.08 7.08
C VAL A 100 -9.30 -4.06 6.48
N LYS A 101 -10.42 -4.25 7.18
CA LYS A 101 -11.53 -5.08 6.69
C LYS A 101 -12.18 -4.44 5.46
N GLU A 102 -12.71 -5.27 4.56
CA GLU A 102 -13.40 -4.79 3.34
C GLU A 102 -14.61 -3.92 3.66
N SER A 103 -15.30 -4.21 4.77
CA SER A 103 -16.40 -3.38 5.28
C SER A 103 -16.03 -1.92 5.55
N SER A 104 -14.73 -1.64 5.76
CA SER A 104 -14.21 -0.28 5.94
C SER A 104 -14.18 0.55 4.66
N VAL A 105 -14.47 -0.05 3.50
CA VAL A 105 -14.49 0.64 2.21
C VAL A 105 -15.32 1.92 2.24
N TYR A 106 -16.46 1.96 2.95
CA TYR A 106 -17.35 3.13 2.99
C TYR A 106 -16.85 4.30 3.84
N TYR A 107 -15.86 4.09 4.70
CA TYR A 107 -15.30 5.11 5.59
C TYR A 107 -13.77 5.17 5.55
N ILE A 108 -13.16 4.54 4.54
CA ILE A 108 -11.71 4.44 4.38
C ILE A 108 -11.04 5.81 4.41
N LYS A 109 -11.68 6.86 3.87
CA LYS A 109 -11.15 8.22 3.94
C LYS A 109 -10.94 8.69 5.38
N GLY A 110 -11.96 8.54 6.23
CA GLY A 110 -11.90 8.96 7.62
C GLY A 110 -10.88 8.17 8.42
N LEU A 111 -10.77 6.87 8.15
CA LEU A 111 -9.75 6.01 8.76
C LEU A 111 -8.33 6.52 8.45
N LEU A 112 -8.07 6.89 7.20
CA LEU A 112 -6.76 7.42 6.79
C LEU A 112 -6.51 8.85 7.29
N GLU A 113 -7.56 9.66 7.47
CA GLU A 113 -7.44 11.03 8.00
C GLU A 113 -7.18 11.07 9.51
N VAL A 114 -7.52 10.00 10.24
CA VAL A 114 -7.24 9.87 11.68
C VAL A 114 -5.77 9.54 11.95
N VAL A 115 -5.06 8.95 10.99
CA VAL A 115 -3.62 8.68 11.12
C VAL A 115 -2.86 10.01 11.21
N GLY A 116 -2.35 10.30 12.40
CA GLY A 116 -1.61 11.52 12.68
C GLY A 116 -0.29 11.57 11.91
N GLU A 117 0.27 12.78 11.77
CA GLU A 117 1.53 12.96 11.05
C GLU A 117 2.70 12.15 11.64
N PRO A 118 2.91 12.07 12.98
CA PRO A 118 3.98 11.24 13.55
C PRO A 118 3.82 9.74 13.26
N GLU A 119 2.58 9.23 13.34
CA GLU A 119 2.27 7.83 13.05
C GLU A 119 2.49 7.52 11.56
N TYR A 120 2.02 8.40 10.67
CA TYR A 120 2.27 8.29 9.25
C TYR A 120 3.77 8.29 8.92
N GLN A 121 4.55 9.17 9.53
CA GLN A 121 6.00 9.24 9.30
C GLN A 121 6.71 7.96 9.74
N ALA A 122 6.29 7.35 10.86
CA ALA A 122 6.81 6.06 11.30
C ALA A 122 6.48 4.95 10.29
N LEU A 123 5.22 4.86 9.85
CA LEU A 123 4.78 3.89 8.83
C LEU A 123 5.60 4.05 7.54
N GLN A 124 5.69 5.28 7.03
CA GLN A 124 6.37 5.58 5.76
C GLN A 124 7.87 5.32 5.82
N THR A 125 8.53 5.67 6.94
CA THR A 125 9.94 5.33 7.18
C THR A 125 10.15 3.82 7.14
N ASN A 126 9.27 3.04 7.77
CA ASN A 126 9.37 1.60 7.81
C ASN A 126 9.09 0.95 6.44
N VAL A 127 8.15 1.48 5.65
CA VAL A 127 7.94 1.02 4.26
C VAL A 127 9.22 1.17 3.44
N VAL A 128 9.91 2.29 3.56
CA VAL A 128 11.17 2.53 2.83
C VAL A 128 12.27 1.56 3.29
N ARG A 129 12.36 1.26 4.59
CA ARG A 129 13.28 0.23 5.12
C ARG A 129 12.97 -1.15 4.54
N VAL A 130 11.70 -1.54 4.49
CA VAL A 130 11.25 -2.81 3.88
C VAL A 130 11.55 -2.82 2.38
N GLN A 131 11.32 -1.72 1.67
CA GLN A 131 11.66 -1.59 0.26
C GLN A 131 13.15 -1.83 0.02
N ILE A 132 14.03 -1.22 0.83
CA ILE A 132 15.47 -1.43 0.78
C ILE A 132 15.81 -2.90 1.05
N PHE A 133 15.26 -3.47 2.12
CA PHE A 133 15.48 -4.88 2.48
C PHE A 133 15.12 -5.85 1.34
N LEU A 134 13.96 -5.67 0.72
CA LEU A 134 13.48 -6.52 -0.38
C LEU A 134 14.24 -6.28 -1.70
N SER A 135 14.80 -5.09 -1.91
CA SER A 135 15.53 -4.75 -3.14
C SER A 135 16.98 -5.25 -3.13
N HIS A 136 17.58 -5.44 -1.95
CA HIS A 136 18.93 -5.98 -1.83
C HIS A 136 18.88 -7.52 -1.74
N LYS A 137 19.65 -8.23 -2.57
CA LYS A 137 19.98 -9.63 -2.27
C LYS A 137 20.69 -9.64 -0.92
N PRO A 138 20.23 -10.39 0.11
CA PRO A 138 20.77 -10.22 1.44
C PRO A 138 22.23 -10.67 1.47
N SER A 139 23.13 -9.72 1.67
CA SER A 139 24.38 -10.00 2.39
C SER A 139 23.99 -10.10 3.87
N THR A 140 24.43 -11.16 4.53
CA THR A 140 24.10 -11.57 5.91
C THR A 140 24.16 -10.46 6.96
N SER A 141 24.86 -9.35 6.71
CA SER A 141 25.04 -8.24 7.65
C SER A 141 23.82 -7.31 7.81
N ILE A 142 22.97 -7.16 6.79
CA ILE A 142 21.81 -6.22 6.84
C ILE A 142 20.63 -6.84 7.62
N VAL A 143 20.49 -8.17 7.55
CA VAL A 143 19.47 -8.93 8.27
C VAL A 143 19.64 -8.74 9.79
N SER A 144 20.88 -8.72 10.28
CA SER A 144 21.15 -8.51 11.71
C SER A 144 20.85 -7.11 12.22
N GLU A 145 20.96 -6.06 11.39
CA GLU A 145 20.65 -4.70 11.82
C GLU A 145 19.13 -4.49 11.95
N ILE A 146 18.35 -4.97 10.98
CA ILE A 146 16.88 -4.85 10.98
C ILE A 146 16.25 -5.66 12.11
N LEU A 147 16.73 -6.88 12.38
CA LEU A 147 16.21 -7.73 13.46
C LEU A 147 16.58 -7.24 14.87
N SER A 148 17.59 -6.36 14.99
CA SER A 148 18.07 -5.91 16.30
C SER A 148 17.31 -4.70 16.87
N GLY A 149 16.44 -4.06 16.09
CA GLY A 149 15.65 -2.90 16.54
C GLY A 149 16.50 -1.75 17.08
N LYS A 150 17.77 -1.63 16.67
CA LYS A 150 18.65 -0.55 17.11
C LYS A 150 18.44 0.66 16.22
N ASP A 151 17.94 1.72 16.84
CA ASP A 151 17.85 3.06 16.30
C ASP A 151 19.21 3.54 15.78
N LEU A 152 19.18 4.20 14.61
CA LEU A 152 20.20 5.15 14.18
C LEU A 152 19.87 6.53 14.75
#